data_AF-A0A060TAE1-F1
#
_entry.id   AF-A0A060TAE1-F1
#
_cell.length_a   1.000
_cell.length_b   1.000
_cell.length_c   1.000
_cell.angle_alpha   90.00
_cell.angle_beta   90.00
_cell.angle_gamma   90.00
#
_symmetry.space_group_name_H-M   'P 1'
#
loop_
_entity.id
_entity.type
_entity.pdbx_description
1 polymer ?
#
loop_
_entity_poly.entity_id
_entity_poly.type
_entity_poly.pdbx_seq_one_letter_code
_entity_poly.pdbx_strand_id
1 'polypeptide(L)'
;MHAWWLTSALLAVTANAVSVKGSLSASILPLTPEEHASTYVELTRKGPRGPEVDHAYLRDNGQFETPDLREGSYLLELRSVALSAPESYRIDVINDTVQAYKVFPGHDYLADPGPIVSVPLVISPVGRPTYLIPREQFSLFSMLSNPMMLMSLAALAMVFIIPKLSENIDPEVLKEAQMQQQQQQQVQQTQQASGPRTQVVSSGTTNSGASSKKSNPRKRR
;
A
#
# COMPACT_ATOMS: atom_id res chain seq x y z
N MET A 1 2.43 70.94 39.72
CA MET A 1 2.37 70.40 38.34
C MET A 1 2.49 68.89 38.46
N HIS A 2 1.37 68.17 38.37
CA HIS A 2 1.29 66.74 38.71
C HIS A 2 1.68 65.88 37.51
N ALA A 3 2.76 65.11 37.64
CA ALA A 3 3.19 64.13 36.65
C ALA A 3 2.28 62.88 36.73
N TRP A 4 1.56 62.62 35.64
CA TRP A 4 0.76 61.41 35.46
C TRP A 4 1.66 60.30 34.93
N TRP A 5 2.11 59.42 35.82
CA TRP A 5 2.64 58.11 35.47
C TRP A 5 1.53 57.17 34.95
N LEU A 6 1.62 56.79 33.68
CA LEU A 6 0.83 55.73 33.07
C LEU A 6 1.51 54.38 33.34
N THR A 7 1.05 53.65 34.36
CA THR A 7 1.43 52.25 34.56
C THR A 7 0.60 51.38 33.61
N SER A 8 1.15 51.10 32.43
CA SER A 8 0.62 50.10 31.51
C SER A 8 0.85 48.71 32.11
N ALA A 9 -0.19 48.14 32.74
CA ALA A 9 -0.16 46.78 33.27
C ALA A 9 -0.12 45.79 32.11
N LEU A 10 1.05 45.22 31.84
CA LEU A 10 1.22 44.11 30.90
C LEU A 10 0.57 42.87 31.55
N LEU A 11 -0.62 42.49 31.09
CA LEU A 11 -1.24 41.23 31.48
C LEU A 11 -0.46 40.09 30.82
N ALA A 12 0.54 39.55 31.53
CA ALA A 12 1.18 38.31 31.13
C ALA A 12 0.17 37.17 31.36
N VAL A 13 -0.51 36.76 30.29
CA VAL A 13 -1.28 35.52 30.28
C VAL A 13 -0.26 34.39 30.36
N THR A 14 -0.04 33.86 31.56
CA THR A 14 0.72 32.62 31.76
C THR A 14 -0.16 31.47 31.27
N ALA A 15 -0.08 31.16 29.99
CA ALA A 15 -0.58 29.88 29.50
C ALA A 15 0.35 28.81 30.07
N ASN A 16 -0.18 27.88 30.87
CA ASN A 16 0.56 26.68 31.24
C ASN A 16 0.88 25.95 29.92
N ALA A 17 2.17 25.88 29.61
CA ALA A 17 2.69 25.26 28.40
C ALA A 17 3.15 23.85 28.74
N VAL A 18 2.37 22.86 28.36
CA VAL A 18 2.75 21.44 28.50
C VAL A 18 3.57 21.06 27.28
N SER A 19 4.71 20.42 27.49
CA SER A 19 5.53 19.89 26.40
C SER A 19 5.36 18.37 26.28
N VAL A 20 5.17 17.89 25.06
CA VAL A 20 5.16 16.44 24.78
C VAL A 20 6.47 16.05 24.12
N LYS A 21 7.07 15.00 24.66
CA LYS A 21 8.34 14.44 24.18
C LYS A 21 8.12 13.05 23.62
N GLY A 22 8.79 12.78 22.52
CA GLY A 22 8.87 11.46 21.94
C GLY A 22 10.14 11.25 21.15
N SER A 23 10.34 10.02 20.71
CA SER A 23 11.45 9.62 19.88
C SER A 23 11.01 8.63 18.83
N LEU A 24 11.72 8.60 17.70
CA LEU A 24 11.65 7.46 16.80
C LEU A 24 12.31 6.23 17.43
N SER A 25 11.84 5.05 17.04
CA SER A 25 12.45 3.78 17.41
C SER A 25 13.90 3.70 16.92
N ALA A 26 14.78 3.18 17.78
CA ALA A 26 16.21 3.05 17.50
C ALA A 26 16.51 2.20 16.26
N SER A 27 15.59 1.32 15.86
CA SER A 27 15.74 0.44 14.69
C SER A 27 15.86 1.18 13.36
N ILE A 28 15.39 2.43 13.27
CA ILE A 28 15.42 3.23 12.03
C ILE A 28 16.59 4.23 12.01
N LEU A 29 17.31 4.38 13.13
CA LEU A 29 18.38 5.37 13.29
C LEU A 29 19.74 4.78 12.89
N PRO A 30 20.66 5.59 12.35
CA PRO A 30 20.53 7.02 12.04
C PRO A 30 19.75 7.29 10.74
N LEU A 31 19.05 8.42 10.70
CA LEU A 31 18.36 8.91 9.50
C LEU A 31 19.38 9.51 8.52
N THR A 32 19.11 9.37 7.22
CA THR A 32 19.84 10.14 6.21
C THR A 32 19.42 11.62 6.25
N PRO A 33 20.24 12.56 5.73
CA PRO A 33 19.87 13.97 5.71
C PRO A 33 18.55 14.26 4.97
N GLU A 34 18.26 13.51 3.91
CA GLU A 34 16.99 13.61 3.16
C GLU A 34 15.80 13.08 3.96
N GLU A 35 15.99 11.96 4.68
CA GLU A 35 14.99 11.42 5.59
C GLU A 35 14.69 12.38 6.73
N HIS A 36 15.73 12.98 7.33
CA HIS A 36 15.58 13.95 8.41
C HIS A 36 14.82 15.20 7.95
N ALA A 37 15.19 15.78 6.81
CA ALA A 37 14.54 16.97 6.27
C ALA A 37 13.07 16.76 5.86
N SER A 38 12.72 15.54 5.42
CA SER A 38 11.35 15.21 5.02
C SER A 38 10.48 14.68 6.16
N THR A 39 11.05 14.38 7.33
CA THR A 39 10.33 13.79 8.46
C THR A 39 9.99 14.83 9.51
N TYR A 40 8.70 14.95 9.81
CA TYR A 40 8.19 15.79 10.88
C TYR A 40 6.96 15.15 11.53
N VAL A 41 6.64 15.58 12.73
CA VAL A 41 5.47 15.15 13.46
C VAL A 41 4.40 16.23 13.34
N GLU A 42 3.19 15.83 12.98
CA GLU A 42 2.04 16.70 12.83
C GLU A 42 1.05 16.41 13.97
N LEU A 43 0.65 17.45 14.71
CA LEU A 43 -0.35 17.37 15.76
C LEU A 43 -1.59 18.10 15.27
N THR A 44 -2.68 17.35 15.09
CA THR A 44 -3.97 17.91 14.67
C THR A 44 -4.93 17.93 15.85
N ARG A 45 -5.50 19.09 16.13
CA ARG A 45 -6.57 19.29 17.11
C ARG A 45 -7.84 19.73 16.40
N LYS A 46 -9.00 19.29 16.92
CA LYS A 46 -10.29 19.84 16.50
C LYS A 46 -10.55 21.16 17.23
N GLY A 47 -10.40 22.28 16.53
CA GLY A 47 -10.72 23.61 17.03
C GLY A 47 -12.14 24.06 16.67
N PRO A 48 -12.64 25.14 17.30
CA PRO A 48 -13.97 25.70 17.00
C PRO A 48 -14.06 26.35 15.61
N ARG A 49 -12.93 26.74 15.01
CA ARG A 49 -12.86 27.37 13.67
C ARG A 49 -12.39 26.41 12.57
N GLY A 50 -12.14 25.15 12.91
CA GLY A 50 -11.53 24.16 12.00
C GLY A 50 -10.44 23.34 12.69
N PRO A 51 -9.77 22.44 11.96
CA PRO A 51 -8.61 21.74 12.47
C PRO A 51 -7.45 22.72 12.69
N GLU A 52 -6.89 22.69 13.89
CA GLU A 52 -5.66 23.40 14.25
C GLU A 52 -4.51 22.39 14.11
N VAL A 53 -3.46 22.77 13.39
CA VAL A 53 -2.34 21.88 13.07
C VAL A 53 -1.06 22.52 13.56
N ASP A 54 -0.34 21.79 14.40
CA ASP A 54 0.99 22.14 14.89
C ASP A 54 2.03 21.16 14.33
N HIS A 55 3.25 21.65 14.12
CA HIS A 55 4.34 20.87 13.56
C HIS A 55 5.53 20.82 14.52
N ALA A 56 6.11 19.63 14.69
CA ALA A 56 7.38 19.46 15.38
C ALA A 56 8.38 18.70 14.51
N TYR A 57 9.60 19.22 14.47
CA TYR A 57 10.70 18.63 13.72
C TYR A 57 11.52 17.71 14.62
N LEU A 58 12.17 16.72 13.99
CA LEU A 58 13.05 15.81 14.69
C LEU A 58 14.42 16.45 14.89
N ARG A 59 15.03 16.14 16.03
CA ARG A 59 16.44 16.36 16.32
C ARG A 59 17.28 15.25 15.68
N ASP A 60 18.59 15.45 15.57
CA ASP A 60 19.51 14.48 14.95
C ASP A 60 19.51 13.10 15.63
N ASN A 61 19.18 13.06 16.92
CA ASN A 61 19.03 11.85 17.71
C ASN A 61 17.65 11.16 17.54
N GLY A 62 16.82 11.62 16.61
CA GLY A 62 15.47 11.10 16.36
C GLY A 62 14.43 11.49 17.41
N GLN A 63 14.76 12.37 18.34
CA GLN A 63 13.82 12.89 19.34
C GLN A 63 13.06 14.09 18.78
N PHE A 64 11.80 14.24 19.17
CA PHE A 64 11.00 15.42 18.88
C PHE A 64 10.35 15.95 20.15
N GLU A 65 10.08 17.25 20.15
CA GLU A 65 9.48 17.95 21.27
C GLU A 65 8.50 18.98 20.72
N THR A 66 7.26 18.93 21.20
CA THR A 66 6.22 19.92 20.91
C THR A 66 6.03 20.81 22.12
N PRO A 67 6.55 22.05 22.11
CA PRO A 67 6.29 23.01 23.16
C PRO A 67 4.87 23.58 23.09
N ASP A 68 4.42 24.18 24.18
CA ASP A 68 3.23 25.05 24.25
C ASP A 68 1.88 24.39 23.87
N LEU A 69 1.69 23.11 24.21
CA LEU A 69 0.40 22.45 24.00
C LEU A 69 -0.62 22.94 25.03
N ARG A 70 -1.76 23.41 24.51
CA ARG A 70 -2.94 23.77 25.32
C ARG A 70 -3.68 22.51 25.76
N GLU A 71 -4.48 22.60 26.81
CA GLU A 71 -5.39 21.52 27.20
C GLU A 71 -6.34 21.13 26.06
N GLY A 72 -6.48 19.83 25.84
CA GLY A 72 -7.28 19.26 24.76
C GLY A 72 -6.76 17.92 24.25
N SER A 73 -7.49 17.36 23.28
CA SER A 73 -7.12 16.14 22.56
C SER A 73 -6.47 16.46 21.21
N TYR A 74 -5.31 15.89 20.98
CA TYR A 74 -4.50 16.01 19.76
C TYR A 74 -4.34 14.65 19.11
N LEU A 75 -4.34 14.62 17.79
CA LEU A 75 -3.93 13.47 16.99
C LEU A 75 -2.52 13.71 16.47
N LEU A 76 -1.58 12.90 16.93
CA LEU A 76 -0.19 12.91 16.52
C LEU A 76 0.02 11.89 15.40
N GLU A 77 0.54 12.37 14.27
CA GLU A 77 0.91 11.56 13.12
C GLU A 77 2.35 11.86 12.70
N LEU A 78 3.09 10.82 12.32
CA LEU A 78 4.41 11.01 11.72
C LEU A 78 4.25 11.20 10.20
N ARG A 79 4.65 12.36 9.70
CA ARG A 79 4.69 12.67 8.28
C ARG A 79 6.11 12.53 7.76
N SER A 80 6.28 11.73 6.72
CA SER A 80 7.56 11.60 6.02
C SER A 80 7.33 11.16 4.59
N VAL A 81 8.22 11.56 3.70
CA VAL A 81 8.27 11.06 2.32
C VAL A 81 9.03 9.73 2.28
N ALA A 82 10.07 9.57 3.07
CA ALA A 82 10.95 8.42 3.03
C ALA A 82 10.57 7.31 4.01
N LEU A 83 9.82 7.63 5.06
CA LEU A 83 9.38 6.69 6.10
C LEU A 83 7.86 6.55 6.11
N SER A 84 7.39 5.32 6.28
CA SER A 84 5.97 5.06 6.51
C SER A 84 5.74 4.62 7.95
N ALA A 85 4.86 5.34 8.65
CA ALA A 85 4.38 4.99 9.98
C ALA A 85 2.86 4.85 9.93
N PRO A 86 2.31 3.63 10.01
CA PRO A 86 0.87 3.40 10.00
C PRO A 86 0.23 3.68 11.36
N GLU A 87 1.01 3.94 12.40
CA GLU A 87 0.53 4.19 13.75
C GLU A 87 0.34 5.70 13.97
N SER A 88 -0.88 6.09 14.34
CA SER A 88 -1.20 7.42 14.85
C SER A 88 -1.41 7.32 16.37
N TYR A 89 -1.15 8.40 17.09
CA TYR A 89 -1.30 8.44 18.55
C TYR A 89 -2.24 9.57 18.94
N ARG A 90 -3.19 9.31 19.83
CA ARG A 90 -4.01 10.36 20.44
C ARG A 90 -3.32 10.82 21.72
N ILE A 91 -3.11 12.12 21.85
CA ILE A 91 -2.55 12.73 23.06
C ILE A 91 -3.64 13.58 23.71
N ASP A 92 -4.00 13.23 24.93
CA ASP A 92 -4.92 14.01 25.75
C ASP A 92 -4.11 14.75 26.82
N VAL A 93 -4.22 16.08 26.80
CA VAL A 93 -3.61 16.98 27.79
C VAL A 93 -4.72 17.48 28.72
N ILE A 94 -4.70 17.02 29.97
CA ILE A 94 -5.72 17.31 30.98
C ILE A 94 -5.02 17.75 32.27
N ASN A 95 -5.28 18.98 32.76
CA ASN A 95 -4.70 19.51 33.99
C ASN A 95 -3.17 19.34 34.04
N ASP A 96 -2.47 19.75 32.98
CA ASP A 96 -1.04 19.59 32.79
C ASP A 96 -0.50 18.14 32.75
N THR A 97 -1.38 17.13 32.78
CA THR A 97 -1.03 15.72 32.63
C THR A 97 -1.21 15.27 31.19
N VAL A 98 -0.17 14.64 30.64
CA VAL A 98 -0.18 14.07 29.29
C VAL A 98 -0.51 12.59 29.36
N GLN A 99 -1.57 12.17 28.68
CA GLN A 99 -1.86 10.77 28.42
C GLN A 99 -1.81 10.50 26.93
N ALA A 100 -1.19 9.40 26.54
CA ALA A 100 -1.09 9.00 25.15
C ALA A 100 -1.80 7.67 24.91
N TYR A 101 -2.46 7.56 23.78
CA TYR A 101 -3.19 6.36 23.37
C TYR A 101 -2.82 6.00 21.93
N LYS A 102 -2.78 4.71 21.63
CA LYS A 102 -2.53 4.25 20.26
C LYS A 102 -3.83 4.21 19.47
N VAL A 103 -3.86 4.89 18.32
CA VAL A 103 -4.99 4.90 17.41
C VAL A 103 -4.75 3.88 16.31
N PHE A 104 -5.72 3.00 16.09
CA PHE A 104 -5.68 2.04 14.98
C PHE A 104 -6.42 2.59 13.77
N PRO A 105 -5.91 2.38 12.54
CA PRO A 105 -6.61 2.78 11.33
C PRO A 105 -8.03 2.20 11.26
N GLY A 106 -9.00 3.05 10.94
CA GLY A 106 -10.42 2.65 10.83
C GLY A 106 -11.19 2.63 12.15
N HIS A 107 -10.57 2.96 13.28
CA HIS A 107 -11.25 3.13 14.56
C HIS A 107 -11.75 4.57 14.75
N ASP A 108 -12.90 4.74 15.41
CA ASP A 108 -13.36 6.07 15.83
C ASP A 108 -12.62 6.48 17.11
N TYR A 109 -11.53 7.23 16.93
CA TYR A 109 -10.68 7.71 18.01
C TYR A 109 -11.38 8.72 18.94
N LEU A 110 -12.56 9.23 18.59
CA LEU A 110 -13.36 10.10 19.46
C LEU A 110 -14.21 9.30 20.45
N ALA A 111 -14.74 8.16 20.01
CA ALA A 111 -15.59 7.30 20.82
C ALA A 111 -14.78 6.43 21.78
N ASP A 112 -13.64 5.91 21.32
CA ASP A 112 -12.72 5.11 22.13
C ASP A 112 -11.27 5.49 21.81
N PRO A 113 -10.52 6.02 22.80
CA PRO A 113 -9.15 6.47 22.60
C PRO A 113 -8.17 5.33 22.30
N GLY A 114 -8.51 4.07 22.62
CA GLY A 114 -7.62 2.92 22.43
C GLY A 114 -6.70 2.64 23.63
N PRO A 115 -5.70 1.75 23.49
CA PRO A 115 -4.84 1.37 24.60
C PRO A 115 -3.85 2.48 24.97
N ILE A 116 -3.65 2.67 26.28
CA ILE A 116 -2.71 3.64 26.85
C ILE A 116 -1.27 3.26 26.47
N VAL A 117 -0.50 4.25 26.05
CA VAL A 117 0.93 4.15 25.72
C VAL A 117 1.72 4.99 26.72
N SER A 118 2.90 4.51 27.11
CA SER A 118 3.80 5.24 27.99
C SER A 118 4.38 6.49 27.32
N VAL A 119 4.46 7.59 28.07
CA VAL A 119 5.18 8.82 27.69
C VAL A 119 6.56 8.77 28.35
N PRO A 120 7.68 9.08 27.65
CA PRO A 120 7.79 9.63 26.29
C PRO A 120 7.41 8.64 25.19
N LEU A 121 6.77 9.16 24.14
CA LEU A 121 6.26 8.36 23.03
C LEU A 121 7.39 7.77 22.19
N VAL A 122 7.32 6.48 21.87
CA VAL A 122 8.24 5.84 20.92
C VAL A 122 7.48 5.45 19.67
N ILE A 123 7.69 6.21 18.59
CA ILE A 123 7.06 5.94 17.30
C ILE A 123 7.91 4.91 16.56
N SER A 124 7.30 3.83 16.09
CA SER A 124 7.97 2.78 15.32
C SER A 124 7.54 2.83 13.85
N PRO A 125 8.29 3.49 12.95
CA PRO A 125 8.03 3.42 11.51
C PRO A 125 8.19 1.98 11.02
N VAL A 126 7.32 1.56 10.09
CA VAL A 126 7.25 0.18 9.59
C VAL A 126 8.23 -0.07 8.44
N GLY A 127 8.71 0.97 7.75
CA GLY A 127 9.77 0.85 6.76
C GLY A 127 9.85 2.01 5.76
N ARG A 128 10.71 1.83 4.74
CA ARG A 128 10.90 2.77 3.62
C ARG A 128 10.07 2.31 2.43
N PRO A 129 8.95 2.96 2.09
CA PRO A 129 8.15 2.56 0.94
C PRO A 129 8.91 2.79 -0.37
N THR A 130 8.91 1.77 -1.24
CA THR A 130 9.44 1.89 -2.60
C THR A 130 8.35 2.42 -3.52
N TYR A 131 8.41 3.71 -3.84
CA TYR A 131 7.46 4.36 -4.75
C TYR A 131 7.73 4.05 -6.23
N LEU A 132 8.94 3.62 -6.56
CA LEU A 132 9.37 3.36 -7.92
C LEU A 132 9.27 1.88 -8.24
N ILE A 133 8.40 1.53 -9.19
CA ILE A 133 8.37 0.20 -9.76
C ILE A 133 9.52 0.12 -10.79
N PRO A 134 10.52 -0.75 -10.59
CA PRO A 134 11.57 -0.92 -11.59
C PRO A 134 10.95 -1.41 -12.89
N ARG A 135 11.43 -0.89 -14.03
CA ARG A 135 11.00 -1.40 -15.34
C ARG A 135 11.46 -2.84 -15.49
N GLU A 136 10.61 -3.69 -16.06
CA GLU A 136 11.01 -5.04 -16.46
C GLU A 136 12.21 -4.93 -17.39
N GLN A 137 13.36 -5.42 -16.94
CA GLN A 137 14.56 -5.46 -17.74
C GLN A 137 14.51 -6.68 -18.64
N PHE A 138 14.96 -6.53 -19.88
CA PHE A 138 15.11 -7.66 -20.79
C PHE A 138 16.18 -8.60 -20.23
N SER A 139 15.75 -9.70 -19.62
CA SER A 139 16.63 -10.73 -19.09
C SER A 139 16.55 -11.96 -20.00
N LEU A 140 17.69 -12.32 -20.61
CA LEU A 140 17.81 -13.54 -21.41
C LEU A 140 17.44 -14.78 -20.59
N PHE A 141 17.77 -14.80 -19.30
CA PHE A 141 17.39 -15.87 -18.39
C PHE A 141 15.87 -15.91 -18.14
N SER A 142 15.23 -14.75 -18.01
CA SER A 142 13.77 -14.67 -17.89
C SER A 142 13.08 -15.07 -19.19
N MET A 143 13.69 -14.78 -20.33
CA MET A 143 13.19 -15.19 -21.65
C MET A 143 13.28 -16.71 -21.81
N LEU A 144 14.40 -17.33 -21.43
CA LEU A 144 14.55 -18.79 -21.45
C LEU A 144 13.66 -19.48 -20.42
N SER A 145 13.31 -18.81 -19.31
CA SER A 145 12.34 -19.31 -18.33
C SER A 145 10.89 -19.17 -18.78
N ASN A 146 10.64 -18.55 -19.94
CA ASN A 146 9.30 -18.41 -20.50
C ASN A 146 8.90 -19.74 -21.19
N PRO A 147 7.77 -20.37 -20.80
CA PRO A 147 7.31 -21.62 -21.39
C PRO A 147 7.14 -21.54 -22.91
N MET A 148 6.77 -20.38 -23.48
CA MET A 148 6.66 -20.24 -24.93
C MET A 148 8.02 -20.32 -25.63
N MET A 149 9.07 -19.72 -25.05
CA MET A 149 10.41 -19.77 -25.64
C MET A 149 10.99 -21.19 -25.57
N LEU A 150 10.83 -21.88 -24.43
CA LEU A 150 11.27 -23.27 -24.27
C LEU A 150 10.55 -24.21 -25.25
N MET A 151 9.25 -24.06 -25.41
CA MET A 151 8.50 -24.88 -26.37
C MET A 151 8.93 -24.60 -27.81
N SER A 152 9.21 -23.34 -28.16
CA SER A 152 9.74 -23.00 -29.49
C SER A 152 11.12 -23.63 -29.73
N LEU A 153 12.01 -23.59 -28.73
CA LEU A 153 13.34 -24.18 -28.81
C LEU A 153 13.28 -25.71 -28.86
N ALA A 154 12.42 -26.30 -28.03
CA ALA A 154 12.20 -27.75 -27.98
C ALA A 154 11.62 -28.26 -29.31
N ALA A 155 10.67 -27.53 -29.91
CA ALA A 155 10.12 -27.87 -31.22
C ALA A 155 11.19 -27.82 -32.31
N LEU A 156 12.02 -26.76 -32.33
CA LEU A 156 13.16 -26.67 -33.26
C LEU A 156 14.15 -27.82 -33.07
N ALA A 157 14.49 -28.15 -31.82
CA ALA A 157 15.35 -29.29 -31.52
C ALA A 157 14.73 -30.61 -32.01
N MET A 158 13.42 -30.80 -31.84
CA MET A 158 12.71 -31.99 -32.29
C MET A 158 12.82 -32.20 -33.82
N VAL A 159 12.72 -31.12 -34.60
CA VAL A 159 12.82 -31.18 -36.07
C VAL A 159 14.20 -31.70 -36.53
N PHE A 160 15.27 -31.41 -35.79
CA PHE A 160 16.61 -31.92 -36.09
C PHE A 160 16.90 -33.30 -35.48
N ILE A 161 16.32 -33.58 -34.31
CA ILE A 161 16.57 -34.81 -33.55
C ILE A 161 15.75 -35.99 -34.10
N ILE A 162 14.47 -35.79 -34.45
CA ILE A 162 13.59 -36.83 -35.01
C ILE A 162 14.19 -37.53 -36.25
N PRO A 163 14.67 -36.82 -37.29
CA PRO A 163 15.23 -37.51 -38.46
C PRO A 163 16.45 -38.35 -38.09
N LYS A 164 17.30 -37.85 -37.19
CA LYS A 164 18.50 -38.57 -36.70
C LYS A 164 18.19 -39.80 -35.86
N LEU A 165 17.11 -39.76 -35.08
CA LEU A 165 16.61 -40.95 -34.37
C LEU A 165 15.93 -41.93 -35.33
N SER A 166 15.18 -41.45 -36.33
CA SER A 166 14.49 -42.32 -37.29
C SER A 166 15.45 -43.14 -38.16
N GLU A 167 16.67 -42.67 -38.38
CA GLU A 167 17.75 -43.41 -39.06
C GLU A 167 18.20 -44.66 -38.26
N ASN A 168 17.94 -44.73 -36.95
CA ASN A 168 18.40 -45.79 -36.04
C ASN A 168 17.27 -46.52 -35.29
N ILE A 169 16.01 -46.31 -35.65
CA ILE A 169 14.84 -46.92 -34.98
C ILE A 169 14.27 -48.06 -35.84
N ASP A 170 13.93 -49.18 -35.20
CA ASP A 170 13.29 -50.34 -35.82
C ASP A 170 11.89 -49.99 -36.41
N PRO A 171 11.52 -50.51 -37.60
CA PRO A 171 10.28 -50.14 -38.31
C PRO A 171 8.98 -50.51 -37.57
N GLU A 172 9.04 -51.35 -36.55
CA GLU A 172 7.91 -51.67 -35.65
C GLU A 172 7.55 -50.48 -34.75
N VAL A 173 8.55 -49.80 -34.16
CA VAL A 173 8.34 -48.66 -33.25
C VAL A 173 7.79 -47.44 -33.99
N LEU A 174 8.18 -47.26 -35.26
CA LEU A 174 7.63 -46.23 -36.13
C LEU A 174 6.16 -46.46 -36.47
N LYS A 175 5.73 -47.73 -36.64
CA LYS A 175 4.32 -48.06 -36.88
C LYS A 175 3.46 -47.80 -35.64
N GLU A 176 3.94 -48.15 -34.46
CA GLU A 176 3.24 -47.86 -33.21
C GLU A 176 3.12 -46.34 -32.96
N ALA A 177 4.19 -45.58 -33.23
CA ALA A 177 4.17 -44.12 -33.14
C ALA A 177 3.18 -43.49 -34.15
N GLN A 178 3.10 -44.02 -35.38
CA GLN A 178 2.13 -43.56 -36.38
C GLN A 178 0.69 -43.87 -35.97
N MET A 179 0.42 -45.06 -35.42
CA MET A 179 -0.92 -45.41 -34.92
C MET A 179 -1.34 -44.50 -33.75
N GLN A 180 -0.40 -44.16 -32.85
CA GLN A 180 -0.66 -43.23 -31.74
C GLN A 180 -0.85 -41.78 -32.23
N GLN A 181 -0.08 -41.30 -33.21
CA GLN A 181 -0.29 -39.98 -33.81
C GLN A 181 -1.63 -39.88 -34.52
N GLN A 182 -2.06 -40.92 -35.23
CA GLN A 182 -3.37 -40.96 -35.88
C GLN A 182 -4.52 -40.92 -34.85
N GLN A 183 -4.39 -41.64 -33.72
CA GLN A 183 -5.36 -41.57 -32.63
C GLN A 183 -5.37 -40.18 -31.96
N GLN A 184 -4.21 -39.57 -31.68
CA GLN A 184 -4.15 -38.23 -31.10
C GLN A 184 -4.70 -37.14 -32.04
N GLN A 185 -4.45 -37.25 -33.35
CA GLN A 185 -5.04 -36.35 -34.35
C GLN A 185 -6.57 -36.50 -34.43
N GLN A 186 -7.10 -37.73 -34.32
CA GLN A 186 -8.55 -37.95 -34.22
C GLN A 186 -9.11 -37.31 -32.94
N VAL A 187 -8.45 -37.47 -31.79
CA VAL A 187 -8.87 -36.87 -30.52
C VAL A 187 -8.80 -35.33 -30.54
N GLN A 188 -7.83 -34.74 -31.24
CA GLN A 188 -7.73 -33.29 -31.44
C GLN A 188 -8.83 -32.77 -32.37
N GLN A 189 -9.18 -33.52 -33.43
CA GLN A 189 -10.32 -33.19 -34.32
C GLN A 189 -11.66 -33.35 -33.61
N THR A 190 -11.84 -34.38 -32.78
CA THR A 190 -13.06 -34.54 -31.98
C THR A 190 -13.20 -33.44 -30.94
N GLN A 191 -12.11 -32.92 -30.35
CA GLN A 191 -12.18 -31.77 -29.44
C GLN A 191 -12.48 -30.44 -30.15
N GLN A 192 -12.05 -30.26 -31.40
CA GLN A 192 -12.43 -29.09 -32.21
C GLN A 192 -13.87 -29.19 -32.76
N ALA A 193 -14.38 -30.41 -32.97
CA ALA A 193 -15.77 -30.67 -33.40
C ALA A 193 -16.78 -30.73 -32.24
N SER A 194 -16.33 -30.92 -30.99
CA SER A 194 -17.15 -31.06 -29.79
C SER A 194 -17.02 -29.87 -28.81
N GLY A 195 -16.63 -28.70 -29.30
CA GLY A 195 -16.89 -27.43 -28.61
C GLY A 195 -18.28 -26.92 -29.00
N PRO A 196 -19.03 -26.22 -28.12
CA PRO A 196 -20.29 -25.60 -28.52
C PRO A 196 -20.03 -24.71 -29.73
N ARG A 197 -20.71 -25.02 -30.83
CA ARG A 197 -20.63 -24.36 -32.14
C ARG A 197 -20.86 -22.86 -31.96
N THR A 198 -19.79 -22.12 -31.63
CA THR A 198 -19.82 -20.66 -31.61
C THR A 198 -19.71 -20.26 -33.06
N GLN A 199 -20.89 -20.06 -33.63
CA GLN A 199 -21.13 -19.48 -34.94
C GLN A 199 -20.17 -18.28 -35.08
N VAL A 200 -19.18 -18.43 -35.96
CA VAL A 200 -18.35 -17.31 -36.40
C VAL A 200 -19.30 -16.38 -37.17
N VAL A 201 -19.84 -15.38 -36.46
CA VAL A 201 -20.50 -14.24 -37.09
C VAL A 201 -19.40 -13.42 -37.74
N SER A 202 -19.33 -13.50 -39.07
CA SER A 202 -18.66 -12.50 -39.87
C SER A 202 -19.30 -11.14 -39.58
N SER A 203 -18.45 -10.15 -39.33
CA SER A 203 -18.75 -8.72 -39.38
C SER A 203 -19.83 -8.35 -40.40
N GLY A 204 -20.93 -7.74 -39.94
CA GLY A 204 -21.94 -7.17 -40.82
C GLY A 204 -23.29 -6.88 -40.14
N THR A 205 -23.36 -5.73 -39.46
CA THR A 205 -24.52 -4.82 -39.42
C THR A 205 -25.86 -5.27 -38.79
N THR A 206 -26.38 -4.36 -37.95
CA THR A 206 -27.78 -4.08 -37.56
C THR A 206 -28.35 -4.69 -36.26
N ASN A 207 -28.64 -3.77 -35.34
CA ASN A 207 -29.84 -3.64 -34.50
C ASN A 207 -30.41 -4.88 -33.80
N SER A 208 -30.42 -4.83 -32.46
CA SER A 208 -31.60 -4.47 -31.63
C SER A 208 -31.62 -5.21 -30.29
N GLY A 209 -32.19 -4.55 -29.27
CA GLY A 209 -32.89 -5.25 -28.20
C GLY A 209 -32.16 -5.39 -26.87
N ALA A 210 -32.13 -4.30 -26.10
CA ALA A 210 -31.96 -4.35 -24.65
C ALA A 210 -33.03 -5.24 -24.01
N SER A 211 -32.65 -6.17 -23.13
CA SER A 211 -33.56 -6.87 -22.23
C SER A 211 -33.17 -6.60 -20.78
N SER A 212 -34.07 -5.87 -20.12
CA SER A 212 -33.98 -5.37 -18.76
C SER A 212 -34.14 -6.48 -17.72
N LYS A 213 -33.24 -6.50 -16.74
CA LYS A 213 -33.32 -7.27 -15.50
C LYS A 213 -34.59 -6.90 -14.72
N LYS A 214 -35.30 -7.94 -14.29
CA LYS A 214 -36.53 -7.93 -13.49
C LYS A 214 -36.20 -7.61 -12.02
N SER A 215 -36.64 -6.45 -11.51
CA SER A 215 -36.56 -6.07 -10.09
C SER A 215 -37.90 -6.29 -9.38
N ASN A 216 -37.88 -7.00 -8.24
CA ASN A 216 -39.03 -7.33 -7.41
C ASN A 216 -39.26 -6.23 -6.34
N PRO A 217 -40.48 -5.70 -6.11
CA PRO A 217 -40.70 -4.69 -5.08
C PRO A 217 -40.98 -5.32 -3.70
N ARG A 218 -40.23 -4.86 -2.70
CA ARG A 218 -40.36 -5.24 -1.29
C ARG A 218 -41.41 -4.35 -0.60
N LYS A 219 -42.41 -5.01 -0.01
CA LYS A 219 -43.53 -4.47 0.79
C LYS A 219 -42.99 -3.66 1.99
N ARG A 220 -43.37 -2.38 2.14
CA ARG A 220 -43.15 -1.58 3.35
C ARG A 220 -44.39 -1.68 4.25
N ARG A 221 -44.18 -2.02 5.52
CA ARG A 221 -45.00 -1.62 6.67
C ARG A 221 -44.32 -0.41 7.30
#